data_AF-A0A1Z9GY91-F1
#
_entry.id   AF-A0A1Z9GY91-F1
#
_cell.length_a   1.000
_cell.length_b   1.000
_cell.length_c   1.000
_cell.angle_alpha   90.00
_cell.angle_beta   90.00
_cell.angle_gamma   90.00
#
_symmetry.space_group_name_H-M   'P 1'
#
loop_
_entity.id
_entity.type
_entity.pdbx_description
1 polymer ?
#
loop_
_entity_poly.entity_id
_entity_poly.type
_entity_poly.pdbx_seq_one_letter_code
_entity_poly.pdbx_strand_id
1 'polypeptide(L)'
;MKKIIIYLFGFLLLAQANALALNCDLSKFKLGKNISNFEKEKEMFMFGEVMKNINALSIPIEFPCKKTEADGTFIKLFFINDKVVRIVFENTIKKNKPLFRIANDVYKAGFKENQKIIDANQPEQYALEKNGVYFLYANIKGINENKGNFFELLEIVDKKYEDAASKEAIVIEEK
;
A
#
# COMPACT_ATOMS: atom_id res chain seq x y z
N MET A 1 -38.65 29.74 5.52
CA MET A 1 -38.01 28.69 6.35
C MET A 1 -37.71 27.38 5.60
N LYS A 2 -38.56 26.88 4.69
CA LYS A 2 -38.29 25.64 3.93
C LYS A 2 -37.14 25.70 2.91
N LYS A 3 -36.84 26.88 2.32
CA LYS A 3 -35.78 27.03 1.32
C LYS A 3 -34.35 27.06 1.92
N ILE A 4 -34.19 27.55 3.15
CA ILE A 4 -32.87 27.64 3.83
C ILE A 4 -32.37 26.26 4.26
N ILE A 5 -33.28 25.37 4.67
CA ILE A 5 -32.94 24.00 5.09
C ILE A 5 -32.29 23.21 3.94
N ILE A 6 -32.74 23.41 2.70
CA ILE A 6 -32.19 22.73 1.52
C ILE A 6 -30.76 23.19 1.23
N TYR A 7 -30.47 24.49 1.35
CA TYR A 7 -29.11 25.02 1.16
C TYR A 7 -28.16 24.56 2.27
N LEU A 8 -28.62 24.48 3.52
CA LEU A 8 -27.81 23.97 4.64
C LEU A 8 -27.47 22.48 4.50
N PHE A 9 -28.43 21.66 4.06
CA PHE A 9 -28.20 20.23 3.81
C PHE A 9 -27.25 20.00 2.61
N GLY A 10 -27.40 20.78 1.54
CA GLY A 10 -26.50 20.71 0.38
C GLY A 10 -25.05 21.08 0.72
N PHE A 11 -24.83 22.07 1.59
CA PHE A 11 -23.50 22.48 2.03
C PHE A 11 -22.85 21.45 2.98
N LEU A 12 -23.64 20.83 3.87
CA LEU A 12 -23.17 19.74 4.74
C LEU A 12 -22.77 18.48 3.96
N LEU A 13 -23.46 18.18 2.85
CA LEU A 13 -23.10 17.07 1.95
C LEU A 13 -21.79 17.33 1.19
N LEU A 14 -21.52 18.57 0.80
CA LEU A 14 -20.25 18.96 0.16
C LEU A 14 -19.09 19.03 1.18
N ALA A 15 -19.37 19.39 2.43
CA ALA A 15 -18.36 19.43 3.49
C ALA A 15 -17.90 18.03 3.94
N GLN A 16 -18.75 16.99 3.81
CA GLN A 16 -18.38 15.60 4.09
C GLN A 16 -17.61 14.92 2.96
N ALA A 17 -17.57 15.50 1.76
CA ALA A 17 -16.76 14.98 0.65
C ALA A 17 -15.24 15.20 0.85
N ASN A 18 -14.86 16.05 1.81
CA ASN A 18 -13.47 16.16 2.27
C ASN A 18 -13.17 15.08 3.33
N ALA A 19 -13.60 13.84 3.07
CA ALA A 19 -13.23 12.69 3.86
C ALA A 19 -11.70 12.62 3.92
N LEU A 20 -11.16 13.05 5.06
CA LEU A 20 -9.78 12.91 5.54
C LEU A 20 -8.78 12.59 4.42
N ALA A 21 -8.53 13.55 3.52
CA ALA A 21 -7.52 13.37 2.49
C ALA A 21 -6.21 13.01 3.20
N LEU A 22 -5.63 11.86 2.84
CA LEU A 22 -4.37 11.39 3.39
C LEU A 22 -3.34 12.52 3.16
N ASN A 23 -2.95 13.24 4.23
CA ASN A 23 -1.97 14.34 4.13
C ASN A 23 -0.56 13.74 4.02
N CYS A 24 -0.35 13.06 2.90
CA CYS A 24 0.76 12.20 2.58
C CYS A 24 1.24 12.53 1.17
N ASP A 25 2.53 12.83 1.02
CA ASP A 25 3.14 12.80 -0.31
C ASP A 25 3.79 11.43 -0.54
N LEU A 26 3.02 10.51 -1.12
CA LEU A 26 3.55 9.21 -1.56
C LEU A 26 4.03 9.23 -3.02
N SER A 27 4.06 10.39 -3.68
CA SER A 27 4.37 10.48 -5.11
C SER A 27 5.77 9.98 -5.48
N LYS A 28 6.69 10.01 -4.51
CA LYS A 28 8.06 9.53 -4.63
C LYS A 28 8.17 7.99 -4.63
N PHE A 29 7.27 7.28 -3.96
CA PHE A 29 7.30 5.81 -3.84
C PHE A 29 6.64 5.17 -5.05
N LYS A 30 7.35 5.14 -6.18
CA LYS A 30 6.84 4.58 -7.44
C LYS A 30 7.85 3.65 -8.06
N LEU A 31 7.34 2.67 -8.80
CA LEU A 31 8.15 1.79 -9.64
C LEU A 31 9.01 2.61 -10.62
N GLY A 32 10.18 2.08 -10.93
CA GLY A 32 11.15 2.67 -11.85
C GLY A 32 11.96 3.84 -11.28
N LYS A 33 11.64 4.35 -10.07
CA LYS A 33 12.44 5.38 -9.41
C LYS A 33 13.84 4.85 -9.10
N ASN A 34 14.84 5.71 -9.26
CA ASN A 34 16.21 5.31 -9.00
C ASN A 34 16.52 5.37 -7.50
N ILE A 35 17.42 4.52 -7.03
CA ILE A 35 17.88 4.50 -5.64
C ILE A 35 18.42 5.86 -5.17
N SER A 36 19.05 6.62 -6.07
CA SER A 36 19.51 8.00 -5.83
C SER A 36 18.39 8.99 -5.54
N ASN A 37 17.13 8.64 -5.85
CA ASN A 37 16.02 9.45 -5.41
C ASN A 37 15.84 9.36 -3.88
N PHE A 38 16.40 8.36 -3.20
CA PHE A 38 16.15 8.05 -1.79
C PHE A 38 17.37 8.26 -0.87
N GLU A 39 18.33 9.11 -1.24
CA GLU A 39 19.57 9.32 -0.45
C GLU A 39 19.29 9.67 1.02
N LYS A 40 18.37 10.61 1.27
CA LYS A 40 18.00 10.99 2.65
C LYS A 40 17.43 9.82 3.43
N GLU A 41 16.58 9.00 2.81
CA GLU A 41 15.98 7.85 3.46
C GLU A 41 17.00 6.74 3.72
N LYS A 42 17.97 6.54 2.83
CA LYS A 42 19.07 5.57 3.04
C LYS A 42 19.97 5.94 4.23
N GLU A 43 20.17 7.23 4.49
CA GLU A 43 20.94 7.70 5.65
C GLU A 43 20.22 7.45 6.98
N MET A 44 18.88 7.44 6.96
CA MET A 44 18.05 7.41 8.17
C MET A 44 17.48 6.03 8.49
N PHE A 45 17.33 5.17 7.49
CA PHE A 45 16.61 3.91 7.62
C PHE A 45 17.42 2.72 7.13
N MET A 46 16.93 1.52 7.44
CA MET A 46 17.60 0.28 7.05
C MET A 46 17.60 0.15 5.52
N PHE A 47 18.81 0.25 4.97
CA PHE A 47 19.12 0.03 3.56
C PHE A 47 20.20 -1.06 3.45
N GLY A 48 19.95 -2.07 2.63
CA GLY A 48 20.95 -3.12 2.41
C GLY A 48 20.51 -4.18 1.43
N GLU A 49 21.45 -5.03 1.03
CA GLU A 49 21.20 -6.19 0.19
C GLU A 49 20.43 -7.26 0.97
N VAL A 50 19.25 -7.64 0.49
CA VAL A 50 18.39 -8.66 1.11
C VAL A 50 18.45 -10.00 0.39
N MET A 51 18.83 -9.97 -0.88
CA MET A 51 19.13 -11.13 -1.74
C MET A 51 20.14 -10.67 -2.78
N LYS A 52 20.82 -11.62 -3.45
CA LYS A 52 21.83 -11.31 -4.46
C LYS A 52 21.31 -10.30 -5.50
N ASN A 53 21.97 -9.16 -5.63
CA ASN A 53 21.61 -8.05 -6.53
C ASN A 53 20.25 -7.36 -6.24
N ILE A 54 19.66 -7.61 -5.06
CA ILE A 54 18.40 -7.02 -4.63
C ILE A 54 18.65 -6.24 -3.33
N ASN A 55 18.61 -4.92 -3.43
CA ASN A 55 18.64 -4.04 -2.26
C ASN A 55 17.23 -3.76 -1.78
N ALA A 56 17.05 -3.54 -0.48
CA ALA A 56 15.79 -3.08 0.10
C ALA A 56 16.00 -1.86 0.99
N LEU A 57 14.98 -0.98 1.01
CA LEU A 57 14.89 0.18 1.89
C LEU A 57 13.54 0.14 2.61
N SER A 58 13.54 0.16 3.94
CA SER A 58 12.32 0.13 4.76
C SER A 58 12.08 1.46 5.46
N ILE A 59 10.96 2.12 5.17
CA ILE A 59 10.66 3.50 5.62
C ILE A 59 9.33 3.51 6.37
N PRO A 60 9.25 4.05 7.60
CA PRO A 60 7.98 4.26 8.28
C PRO A 60 7.16 5.33 7.54
N ILE A 61 5.86 5.10 7.34
CA ILE A 61 5.00 6.02 6.59
C ILE A 61 4.90 7.41 7.25
N GLU A 62 5.17 7.51 8.54
CA GLU A 62 5.23 8.75 9.30
C GLU A 62 6.33 9.70 8.81
N PHE A 63 7.32 9.18 8.07
CA PHE A 63 8.36 10.01 7.47
C PHE A 63 7.81 10.88 6.32
N PRO A 64 7.13 10.32 5.29
CA PRO A 64 6.47 11.11 4.25
C PRO A 64 5.09 11.66 4.65
N CYS A 65 4.49 11.20 5.75
CA CYS A 65 3.14 11.53 6.14
C CYS A 65 3.04 12.09 7.56
N LYS A 66 2.43 13.27 7.73
CA LYS A 66 2.16 13.81 9.08
C LYS A 66 0.87 13.21 9.62
N LYS A 67 0.99 12.32 10.62
CA LYS A 67 -0.09 11.75 11.46
C LYS A 67 -1.35 11.38 10.66
N THR A 68 -1.39 10.15 10.21
CA THR A 68 -2.44 9.62 9.35
C THR A 68 -3.06 8.36 9.93
N GLU A 69 -4.17 7.94 9.35
CA GLU A 69 -4.75 6.63 9.62
C GLU A 69 -3.87 5.45 9.17
N ALA A 70 -2.83 5.72 8.38
CA ALA A 70 -1.86 4.73 7.97
C ALA A 70 -0.68 4.62 8.95
N ASP A 71 -0.63 5.40 10.04
CA ASP A 71 0.43 5.33 11.05
C ASP A 71 0.65 3.87 11.51
N GLY A 72 1.91 3.48 11.70
CA GLY A 72 2.33 2.09 11.89
C GLY A 72 2.57 1.31 10.60
N THR A 73 2.40 1.92 9.43
CA THR A 73 2.75 1.29 8.14
C THR A 73 4.24 1.39 7.86
N PHE A 74 4.85 0.28 7.43
CA PHE A 74 6.17 0.28 6.81
C PHE A 74 6.05 0.21 5.29
N ILE A 75 6.82 1.05 4.60
CA ILE A 75 7.01 1.06 3.15
C ILE A 75 8.35 0.40 2.85
N LYS A 76 8.34 -0.78 2.25
CA LYS A 76 9.54 -1.49 1.78
C LYS A 76 9.67 -1.31 0.27
N LEU A 77 10.78 -0.73 -0.15
CA LEU A 77 11.16 -0.60 -1.56
C LEU A 77 12.23 -1.63 -1.89
N PHE A 78 12.06 -2.36 -2.97
CA PHE A 78 13.07 -3.31 -3.47
C PHE A 78 13.66 -2.78 -4.78
N PHE A 79 14.98 -2.86 -4.89
CA PHE A 79 15.74 -2.31 -5.99
C PHE A 79 16.50 -3.39 -6.75
N ILE A 80 16.39 -3.38 -8.07
CA ILE A 80 17.23 -4.16 -8.99
C ILE A 80 17.80 -3.18 -10.02
N ASN A 81 19.10 -3.25 -10.29
CA ASN A 81 19.80 -2.30 -11.18
C ASN A 81 19.47 -0.84 -10.81
N ASP A 82 19.51 -0.54 -9.51
CA ASP A 82 19.20 0.75 -8.91
C ASP A 82 17.78 1.27 -9.13
N LYS A 83 16.84 0.47 -9.64
CA LYS A 83 15.45 0.89 -9.87
C LYS A 83 14.51 0.20 -8.91
N VAL A 84 13.52 0.92 -8.39
CA VAL A 84 12.42 0.34 -7.61
C VAL A 84 11.61 -0.60 -8.51
N VAL A 85 11.56 -1.87 -8.15
CA VAL A 85 10.84 -2.91 -8.91
C VAL A 85 9.66 -3.49 -8.16
N ARG A 86 9.68 -3.36 -6.83
CA ARG A 86 8.61 -3.81 -5.94
C ARG A 86 8.48 -2.83 -4.78
N ILE A 87 7.24 -2.56 -4.40
CA ILE A 87 6.86 -1.74 -3.27
C ILE A 87 5.91 -2.57 -2.43
N VAL A 88 6.21 -2.70 -1.14
CA VAL A 88 5.35 -3.40 -0.17
C VAL A 88 5.02 -2.44 0.96
N PHE A 89 3.73 -2.28 1.23
CA PHE A 89 3.21 -1.62 2.41
C PHE A 89 2.69 -2.67 3.37
N GLU A 90 3.14 -2.63 4.61
CA GLU A 90 2.69 -3.53 5.66
C GLU A 90 2.17 -2.70 6.83
N ASN A 91 0.93 -2.92 7.23
CA ASN A 91 0.34 -2.26 8.38
C ASN A 91 -0.11 -3.32 9.41
N THR A 92 0.53 -3.28 10.57
CA THR A 92 0.19 -4.12 11.73
C THR A 92 -0.77 -3.40 12.69
N ILE A 93 -1.08 -2.12 12.42
CA ILE A 93 -1.83 -1.23 13.31
C ILE A 93 -3.11 -0.74 12.62
N LYS A 94 -4.17 -1.51 12.88
CA LYS A 94 -5.55 -1.05 13.12
C LYS A 94 -6.44 -0.66 11.92
N LYS A 95 -7.74 -0.79 12.26
CA LYS A 95 -8.97 -0.09 11.82
C LYS A 95 -8.92 0.74 10.51
N ASN A 96 -9.97 0.60 9.71
CA ASN A 96 -10.30 1.42 8.52
C ASN A 96 -9.47 1.17 7.25
N LYS A 97 -8.70 0.08 7.15
CA LYS A 97 -8.10 -0.40 5.88
C LYS A 97 -7.33 0.70 5.11
N PRO A 98 -6.36 1.39 5.74
CA PRO A 98 -5.63 2.49 5.09
C PRO A 98 -4.94 2.08 3.79
N LEU A 99 -4.40 0.86 3.69
CA LEU A 99 -3.69 0.43 2.48
C LEU A 99 -4.64 0.19 1.30
N PHE A 100 -5.90 -0.18 1.55
CA PHE A 100 -6.91 -0.28 0.49
C PHE A 100 -7.13 1.08 -0.18
N ARG A 101 -7.21 2.14 0.64
CA ARG A 101 -7.32 3.52 0.14
C ARG A 101 -6.05 3.97 -0.55
N ILE A 102 -4.87 3.71 0.01
CA ILE A 102 -3.61 4.00 -0.69
C ILE A 102 -3.55 3.33 -2.06
N ALA A 103 -3.93 2.05 -2.16
CA ALA A 103 -3.96 1.32 -3.43
C ALA A 103 -4.84 2.01 -4.48
N ASN A 104 -6.04 2.44 -4.10
CA ASN A 104 -7.02 3.02 -5.02
C ASN A 104 -6.83 4.52 -5.27
N ASP A 105 -6.49 5.29 -4.25
CA ASP A 105 -6.43 6.75 -4.32
C ASP A 105 -5.07 7.24 -4.78
N VAL A 106 -3.98 6.61 -4.34
CA VAL A 106 -2.61 7.01 -4.71
C VAL A 106 -2.16 6.26 -5.97
N TYR A 107 -2.32 4.93 -5.96
CA TYR A 107 -1.80 4.08 -7.03
C TYR A 107 -2.80 3.76 -8.13
N LYS A 108 -4.08 4.13 -7.95
CA LYS A 108 -5.14 3.91 -8.94
C LYS A 108 -5.25 2.45 -9.37
N ALA A 109 -5.07 1.53 -8.41
CA ALA A 109 -5.15 0.08 -8.61
C ALA A 109 -6.51 -0.34 -9.18
N GLY A 110 -7.60 0.19 -8.62
CA GLY A 110 -8.97 -0.07 -9.10
C GLY A 110 -9.62 -1.28 -8.44
N PHE A 111 -9.19 -1.64 -7.22
CA PHE A 111 -9.85 -2.65 -6.42
C PHE A 111 -11.28 -2.22 -6.08
N LYS A 112 -12.19 -3.19 -6.11
CA LYS A 112 -13.59 -3.02 -5.70
C LYS A 112 -13.84 -3.89 -4.49
N GLU A 113 -14.38 -3.28 -3.43
CA GLU A 113 -14.72 -4.00 -2.22
C GLU A 113 -15.79 -5.06 -2.50
N ASN A 114 -15.64 -6.23 -1.87
CA ASN A 114 -16.66 -7.26 -1.86
C ASN A 114 -17.44 -7.20 -0.55
N GLN A 115 -18.60 -6.54 -0.59
CA GLN A 115 -19.44 -6.34 0.60
C GLN A 115 -19.82 -7.67 1.28
N LYS A 116 -19.99 -8.77 0.52
CA LYS A 116 -20.31 -10.08 1.12
C LYS A 116 -19.18 -10.61 2.01
N ILE A 117 -17.92 -10.40 1.61
CA ILE A 117 -16.73 -10.80 2.39
C ILE A 117 -16.59 -9.90 3.63
N ILE A 118 -16.83 -8.60 3.46
CA ILE A 118 -16.77 -7.61 4.55
C ILE A 118 -17.85 -7.92 5.61
N ASP A 119 -19.09 -8.15 5.18
CA ASP A 119 -20.22 -8.45 6.06
C ASP A 119 -20.02 -9.78 6.79
N ALA A 120 -19.40 -10.76 6.14
CA ALA A 120 -19.01 -12.04 6.75
C ALA A 120 -17.78 -11.92 7.66
N ASN A 121 -17.16 -10.74 7.76
CA ASN A 121 -15.89 -10.48 8.45
C ASN A 121 -14.80 -11.51 8.11
N GLN A 122 -14.70 -11.83 6.81
CA GLN A 122 -13.69 -12.74 6.28
C GLN A 122 -12.43 -11.97 5.85
N PRO A 123 -11.28 -12.65 5.69
CA PRO A 123 -10.11 -12.06 5.05
C PRO A 123 -10.44 -11.58 3.64
N GLU A 124 -10.03 -10.36 3.32
CA GLU A 124 -10.21 -9.78 1.99
C GLU A 124 -8.91 -9.93 1.21
N GLN A 125 -8.99 -10.38 -0.04
CA GLN A 125 -7.84 -10.43 -0.93
C GLN A 125 -8.27 -9.96 -2.32
N TYR A 126 -7.47 -9.08 -2.91
CA TYR A 126 -7.70 -8.60 -4.27
C TYR A 126 -6.36 -8.60 -5.02
N ALA A 127 -6.41 -9.01 -6.28
CA ALA A 127 -5.26 -9.00 -7.16
C ALA A 127 -5.69 -8.56 -8.56
N LEU A 128 -4.88 -7.72 -9.20
CA LEU A 128 -5.10 -7.32 -10.59
C LEU A 128 -3.79 -6.92 -11.25
N GLU A 129 -3.78 -7.00 -12.59
CA GLU A 129 -2.70 -6.48 -13.43
C GLU A 129 -3.20 -5.26 -14.22
N LYS A 130 -2.39 -4.20 -14.26
CA LYS A 130 -2.67 -3.01 -15.05
C LYS A 130 -1.37 -2.44 -15.61
N ASN A 131 -1.29 -2.34 -16.94
CA ASN A 131 -0.14 -1.78 -17.66
C ASN A 131 1.21 -2.45 -17.29
N GLY A 132 1.23 -3.77 -17.12
CA GLY A 132 2.43 -4.51 -16.74
C GLY A 132 2.84 -4.36 -15.27
N VAL A 133 1.98 -3.77 -14.43
CA VAL A 133 2.15 -3.69 -12.98
C VAL A 133 1.11 -4.59 -12.32
N TYR A 134 1.57 -5.46 -11.43
CA TYR A 134 0.72 -6.29 -10.60
C TYR A 134 0.49 -5.61 -9.25
N PHE A 135 -0.79 -5.56 -8.84
CA PHE A 135 -1.22 -5.02 -7.57
C PHE A 135 -1.86 -6.15 -6.77
N LEU A 136 -1.41 -6.34 -5.54
CA LEU A 136 -1.99 -7.27 -4.59
C LEU A 136 -2.35 -6.54 -3.31
N TYR A 137 -3.55 -6.82 -2.80
CA TYR A 137 -4.02 -6.33 -1.53
C TYR A 137 -4.51 -7.49 -0.69
N ALA A 138 -4.20 -7.48 0.61
CA ALA A 138 -4.78 -8.38 1.58
C ALA A 138 -5.16 -7.66 2.88
N ASN A 139 -6.35 -7.96 3.39
CA ASN A 139 -6.79 -7.64 4.75
C ASN A 139 -6.99 -8.93 5.52
N ILE A 140 -6.14 -9.18 6.50
CA ILE A 140 -6.20 -10.36 7.35
C ILE A 140 -6.94 -10.00 8.63
N LYS A 141 -7.95 -10.82 8.95
CA LYS A 141 -8.72 -10.73 10.20
C LYS A 141 -8.02 -11.53 11.29
N GLY A 142 -8.08 -11.04 12.52
CA GLY A 142 -7.58 -11.80 13.66
C GLY A 142 -8.49 -12.98 14.01
N ILE A 143 -7.93 -13.93 14.75
CA ILE A 143 -8.59 -15.16 15.16
C ILE A 143 -9.21 -15.04 16.56
N ASN A 144 -10.14 -15.94 16.87
CA ASN A 144 -10.78 -16.07 18.18
C ASN A 144 -11.48 -14.78 18.63
N GLU A 145 -11.10 -14.24 19.79
CA GLU A 145 -11.72 -13.05 20.40
C GLU A 145 -11.33 -11.75 19.68
N ASN A 146 -10.23 -11.76 18.93
CA ASN A 146 -9.71 -10.60 18.20
C ASN A 146 -10.17 -10.62 16.74
N LYS A 147 -11.48 -10.52 16.48
CA LYS A 147 -12.04 -10.56 15.12
C LYS A 147 -11.79 -9.30 14.26
N GLY A 148 -11.09 -8.30 14.80
CA GLY A 148 -10.75 -7.07 14.07
C GLY A 148 -9.70 -7.29 12.97
N ASN A 149 -9.40 -6.22 12.23
CA ASN A 149 -8.26 -6.22 11.31
C ASN A 149 -6.97 -6.47 12.08
N PHE A 150 -6.24 -7.52 11.69
CA PHE A 150 -4.97 -7.92 12.29
C PHE A 150 -3.78 -7.41 11.48
N PHE A 151 -3.85 -7.54 10.17
CA PHE A 151 -2.77 -7.16 9.27
C PHE A 151 -3.32 -6.71 7.93
N GLU A 152 -2.70 -5.70 7.35
CA GLU A 152 -2.99 -5.23 6.01
C GLU A 152 -1.71 -5.22 5.18
N LEU A 153 -1.82 -5.67 3.93
CA LEU A 153 -0.73 -5.73 2.97
C LEU A 153 -1.18 -5.06 1.68
N LEU A 154 -0.33 -4.21 1.12
CA LEU A 154 -0.41 -3.78 -0.27
C LEU A 154 0.93 -4.03 -0.92
N GLU A 155 0.92 -4.78 -2.01
CA GLU A 155 2.09 -5.05 -2.82
C GLU A 155 1.88 -4.54 -4.25
N ILE A 156 2.92 -3.92 -4.79
CA ILE A 156 2.96 -3.36 -6.14
C ILE A 156 4.27 -3.80 -6.77
N VAL A 157 4.20 -4.55 -7.87
CA VAL A 157 5.39 -5.13 -8.51
C VAL A 157 5.33 -4.94 -10.02
N ASP A 158 6.46 -4.58 -10.63
CA ASP A 158 6.63 -4.62 -12.07
C ASP A 158 6.74 -6.09 -12.51
N LYS A 159 5.82 -6.54 -13.36
CA LYS A 159 5.68 -7.93 -13.78
C LYS A 159 6.98 -8.52 -14.34
N LYS A 160 7.80 -7.71 -15.01
CA LYS A 160 9.07 -8.16 -15.58
C LYS A 160 10.04 -8.69 -14.52
N TYR A 161 9.94 -8.16 -13.29
CA TYR A 161 10.80 -8.56 -12.19
C TYR A 161 10.20 -9.67 -11.34
N GLU A 162 8.88 -9.82 -11.33
CA GLU A 162 8.25 -11.03 -10.78
C GLU A 162 8.65 -12.25 -11.61
N ASP A 163 8.54 -12.17 -12.93
CA ASP A 163 8.99 -13.24 -13.85
C ASP A 163 10.49 -13.57 -13.68
N ALA A 164 11.33 -12.56 -13.39
CA ALA A 164 12.76 -12.75 -13.17
C ALA A 164 13.06 -13.42 -11.82
N ALA A 165 12.42 -12.97 -10.73
CA ALA A 165 12.58 -13.54 -9.41
C ALA A 165 12.04 -14.98 -9.34
N SER A 166 10.90 -15.25 -9.97
CA SER A 166 10.32 -16.60 -10.07
C SER A 166 11.21 -17.56 -10.85
N LYS A 167 11.88 -17.09 -11.92
CA LYS A 167 12.89 -17.90 -12.64
C LYS A 167 14.12 -18.19 -11.79
N GLU A 168 14.63 -17.21 -11.04
CA GLU A 168 15.78 -17.44 -10.14
C GLU A 168 15.43 -18.38 -8.98
N ALA A 169 14.21 -18.28 -8.43
CA ALA A 169 13.73 -19.19 -7.38
C ALA A 169 13.65 -20.65 -7.87
N ILE A 170 13.13 -20.89 -9.08
CA ILE A 170 13.11 -22.23 -9.69
C ILE A 170 14.53 -22.81 -9.82
N VAL A 171 15.50 -21.99 -10.25
CA VAL A 171 16.90 -22.42 -10.39
C VAL A 171 17.56 -22.77 -9.04
N ILE A 172 17.07 -22.21 -7.94
CA ILE A 172 17.55 -22.53 -6.58
C ILE A 172 16.92 -23.82 -6.06
N GLU A 173 15.64 -24.09 -6.36
CA GLU A 173 14.96 -25.34 -5.97
C GLU A 173 15.46 -26.57 -6.75
N GLU A 174 16.00 -26.38 -7.96
CA GLU A 174 16.56 -27.46 -8.80
C GLU A 174 18.03 -27.81 -8.47
N LYS A 175 18.65 -27.19 -7.45
CA LYS A 175 20.03 -27.47 -7.00
C LYS A 175 20.06 -28.20 -5.66
#